data_AF-Q64179-F1
#
_entry.id   AF-Q64179-F1
#
_cell.length_a   1.000
_cell.length_b   1.000
_cell.length_c   1.000
_cell.angle_alpha   90.00
_cell.angle_beta   90.00
_cell.angle_gamma   90.00
#
_symmetry.space_group_name_H-M   'P 1'
#
loop_
_entity.id
_entity.type
_entity.pdbx_description
1 polymer ?
#
loop_
_entity_poly.entity_id
_entity_poly.type
_entity_poly.pdbx_seq_one_letter_code
_entity_poly.pdbx_strand_id
1 'polypeptide(L)' 'DNGGAVKLPQLCKFCDARLATCDNQKSCMSNCSITAICEKPHEVCVAVW' A
#
# COMPACT_ATOMS: atom_id res chain seq x y z
N ASP A 1 5.02 -3.95 29.04
CA ASP A 1 3.90 -3.08 28.65
C ASP A 1 3.23 -3.62 27.39
N ASN A 2 2.31 -4.57 27.55
CA ASN A 2 1.65 -5.28 26.45
C ASN A 2 0.17 -5.47 26.81
N GLY A 3 -0.67 -4.48 26.48
CA GLY A 3 -2.11 -4.57 26.75
C GLY A 3 -2.90 -3.51 25.99
N GLY A 4 -3.71 -3.95 25.02
CA GLY A 4 -4.91 -3.21 24.61
C GLY A 4 -4.89 -2.46 23.27
N ALA A 5 -3.84 -2.52 22.45
CA ALA A 5 -3.90 -1.94 21.11
C ALA A 5 -4.55 -2.92 20.12
N VAL A 6 -5.79 -2.66 19.71
CA VAL A 6 -6.43 -3.34 18.58
C VAL A 6 -5.55 -3.10 17.35
N LYS A 7 -4.91 -4.15 16.82
CA LYS A 7 -4.16 -4.05 15.56
C LYS A 7 -5.16 -3.88 14.43
N LEU A 8 -5.44 -2.63 14.08
CA LEU A 8 -6.27 -2.32 12.92
C LEU A 8 -5.55 -2.79 11.65
N PRO A 9 -6.27 -3.40 10.70
CA PRO A 9 -5.68 -3.74 9.42
C PRO A 9 -5.18 -2.47 8.71
N GLN A 10 -4.04 -2.56 8.06
CA GLN A 10 -3.44 -1.44 7.36
C GLN A 10 -4.28 -1.07 6.13
N LEU A 11 -4.17 0.18 5.68
CA LEU A 11 -4.78 0.64 4.43
C LEU A 11 -3.68 0.80 3.38
N CYS A 12 -3.83 0.13 2.24
CA CYS A 12 -2.86 0.17 1.15
C CYS A 12 -3.51 0.58 -0.17
N LYS A 13 -2.70 1.10 -1.10
CA LYS A 13 -3.12 1.24 -2.49
C LYS A 13 -3.12 -0.15 -3.14
N PHE A 14 -4.26 -0.56 -3.67
CA PHE A 14 -4.45 -1.88 -4.28
C PHE A 14 -5.09 -1.71 -5.66
N CYS A 15 -4.26 -1.80 -6.71
CA CYS A 15 -4.62 -1.40 -8.08
C CYS A 15 -4.45 -2.52 -9.11
N ASP A 16 -3.96 -3.68 -8.67
CA ASP A 16 -3.31 -4.70 -9.50
C ASP A 16 -2.22 -4.10 -10.40
N ALA A 17 -1.89 -4.77 -11.51
CA ALA A 17 -0.98 -4.25 -12.52
C ALA A 17 -1.63 -3.10 -13.29
N ARG A 18 -0.95 -1.95 -13.38
CA ARG A 18 -1.37 -0.78 -14.17
C ARG A 18 -0.19 -0.20 -14.92
N LEU A 19 -0.50 0.42 -16.06
CA LEU A 19 0.46 1.26 -16.77
C LEU A 19 0.83 2.46 -15.91
N ALA A 20 2.09 2.83 -15.97
CA ALA A 20 2.68 3.69 -14.99
C ALA A 20 3.72 4.58 -15.69
N THR A 21 3.80 5.86 -15.33
CA THR A 21 4.61 6.89 -16.03
C THR A 21 5.88 7.25 -15.26
N CYS A 22 6.33 6.41 -14.33
CA CYS A 22 7.59 6.60 -13.63
C CYS A 22 8.71 6.22 -14.57
N ASP A 23 9.50 7.21 -14.96
CA ASP A 23 10.68 7.02 -15.77
C ASP A 23 11.80 7.92 -15.22
N ASN A 24 12.97 7.32 -14.97
CA ASN A 24 14.21 7.98 -14.53
C ASN A 24 14.07 9.04 -13.42
N GLN A 25 13.11 8.86 -12.52
CA GLN A 25 12.83 9.76 -11.41
C GLN A 25 13.35 9.18 -10.08
N LYS A 26 13.79 10.07 -9.17
CA LYS A 26 14.24 9.66 -7.83
C LYS A 26 13.09 9.21 -6.92
N SER A 27 11.88 9.68 -7.20
CA SER A 27 10.65 9.35 -6.48
C SER A 27 9.49 9.38 -7.47
N CYS A 28 8.57 8.42 -7.35
CA CYS A 28 7.49 8.24 -8.29
C CYS A 28 6.14 8.10 -7.60
N MET A 29 5.08 8.53 -8.29
CA MET A 29 3.70 8.42 -7.84
C MET A 29 2.98 7.31 -8.62
N SER A 30 2.36 6.35 -7.92
CA SER A 30 1.69 5.20 -8.54
C SER A 30 0.43 5.54 -9.34
N ASN A 31 -0.06 6.79 -9.27
CA ASN A 31 -1.30 7.26 -9.88
C ASN A 31 -2.53 6.36 -9.58
N CYS A 32 -2.49 5.67 -8.44
CA CYS A 32 -3.54 4.77 -7.98
C CYS A 32 -4.40 5.44 -6.91
N SER A 33 -5.67 5.67 -7.23
CA SER A 33 -6.63 6.27 -6.30
C SER A 33 -7.36 5.25 -5.42
N ILE A 34 -7.32 3.96 -5.76
CA ILE A 34 -8.00 2.88 -5.01
C ILE A 34 -7.25 2.57 -3.72
N THR A 35 -7.94 2.70 -2.58
CA THR A 35 -7.44 2.26 -1.27
C THR A 35 -8.22 1.03 -0.84
N ALA A 36 -7.53 -0.01 -0.39
CA ALA A 36 -8.11 -1.21 0.17
C ALA A 36 -7.59 -1.46 1.60
N ILE A 37 -8.39 -2.17 2.38
CA ILE A 37 -8.00 -2.68 3.70
C ILE A 37 -7.19 -3.96 3.48
N CYS A 38 -6.03 -4.08 4.11
CA CYS A 38 -5.25 -5.32 4.08
C CYS A 38 -6.04 -6.48 4.69
N GLU A 39 -5.86 -7.67 4.15
CA GLU A 39 -6.55 -8.88 4.62
C GLU A 39 -6.14 -9.21 6.05
N LYS A 40 -4.85 -9.05 6.37
CA LYS A 40 -4.30 -9.35 7.68
C LYS A 40 -3.66 -8.12 8.31
N PRO A 41 -3.77 -7.96 9.65
CA PRO A 41 -3.25 -6.78 10.35
C PRO A 41 -1.72 -6.67 10.39
N HIS A 42 -1.00 -7.69 9.93
CA HIS A 42 0.46 -7.70 9.82
C HIS A 42 0.97 -7.59 8.37
N GLU A 43 0.07 -7.46 7.40
CA GLU A 43 0.46 -7.21 6.02
C GLU A 43 1.02 -5.79 5.84
N VAL A 44 1.83 -5.64 4.80
CA VAL A 44 2.52 -4.39 4.46
C VAL A 44 2.20 -3.98 3.02
N CYS A 45 2.25 -2.68 2.74
CA CYS A 45 2.05 -2.19 1.38
C CYS A 45 3.33 -2.41 0.56
N VAL A 46 3.18 -2.96 -0.64
CA VAL A 46 4.28 -3.16 -1.60
C VAL A 46 3.91 -2.49 -2.91
N ALA A 47 4.90 -1.88 -3.57
CA ALA A 47 4.77 -1.32 -4.91
C ALA A 47 5.90 -1.84 -5.78
N VAL A 48 5.56 -2.29 -7.00
CA VAL A 48 6.52 -2.75 -8.02
C VAL A 48 6.25 -1.93 -9.28
N TRP A 49 7.32 -1.47 -9.91
CA TRP A 49 7.31 -0.67 -11.14
C TRP A 49 7.92 -1.45 -12.29
#